data_AF-A0AAD3Y454-F1
#
_entry.id   AF-A0AAD3Y454-F1
#
_cell.length_a   1.000
_cell.length_b   1.000
_cell.length_c   1.000
_cell.angle_alpha   90.00
_cell.angle_beta   90.00
_cell.angle_gamma   90.00
#
_symmetry.space_group_name_H-M   'P 1'
#
loop_
_entity.id
_entity.type
_entity.pdbx_description
1 polymer ?
#
loop_
_entity_poly.entity_id
_entity_poly.type
_entity_poly.pdbx_seq_one_letter_code
_entity_poly.pdbx_strand_id
1 'polypeptide(L)'
;MTTACNEEDVTGADAASDVDLPPNGNQSLGRIENAVKQGIGYTPYVECNADELGNNQLYQIYLCVDTSAFSLIECPVFPSGKGGSEIKFPNF
;
A
#
# COMPACT_ATOMS: atom_id res chain seq x y z
N MET A 1 14.31 -22.12 18.24
CA MET A 1 14.84 -22.36 16.88
C MET A 1 13.64 -22.20 15.97
N THR A 2 13.28 -20.96 15.65
CA THR A 2 12.07 -20.65 14.88
C THR A 2 12.55 -20.04 13.58
N THR A 3 12.33 -20.78 12.50
CA THR A 3 12.59 -20.35 11.13
C THR A 3 11.67 -19.17 10.83
N ALA A 4 12.25 -18.00 10.65
CA ALA A 4 11.58 -16.86 10.02
C ALA A 4 11.45 -17.16 8.53
N CYS A 5 10.30 -16.83 7.95
CA CYS A 5 10.01 -16.99 6.54
C CYS A 5 11.03 -16.18 5.73
N ASN A 6 11.98 -16.88 5.09
CA ASN A 6 12.58 -16.40 3.86
C ASN A 6 11.68 -16.94 2.75
N GLU A 7 11.03 -16.06 2.00
CA GLU A 7 10.78 -16.16 0.55
C GLU A 7 9.93 -14.95 0.09
N GLU A 8 10.60 -14.05 -0.62
CA GLU A 8 10.11 -13.14 -1.67
C GLU A 8 9.12 -12.00 -1.33
N ASP A 9 9.70 -10.84 -0.99
CA ASP A 9 9.46 -9.54 -1.64
C ASP A 9 8.00 -9.16 -2.01
N VAL A 10 7.16 -8.83 -1.01
CA VAL A 10 5.98 -7.96 -1.21
C VAL A 10 5.89 -6.95 -0.07
N THR A 11 6.85 -6.04 -0.02
CA THR A 11 7.02 -4.99 1.02
C THR A 11 5.76 -4.14 1.31
N GLY A 12 4.76 -4.12 0.44
CA GLY A 12 3.49 -3.41 0.65
C GLY A 12 2.41 -4.17 1.43
N ALA A 13 2.28 -5.49 1.22
CA ALA A 13 1.24 -6.30 1.87
C ALA A 13 1.64 -6.66 3.31
N ASP A 14 2.92 -6.93 3.55
CA ASP A 14 3.43 -7.24 4.88
C ASP A 14 3.46 -6.00 5.79
N ALA A 15 3.80 -4.82 5.24
CA ALA A 15 3.69 -3.55 5.97
C ALA A 15 2.24 -3.22 6.36
N ALA A 16 1.26 -3.63 5.55
CA ALA A 16 -0.16 -3.54 5.89
C ALA A 16 -0.56 -4.57 6.97
N SER A 17 0.08 -5.74 7.02
CA SER A 17 -0.18 -6.78 8.03
C SER A 17 0.43 -6.47 9.40
N ASP A 18 1.58 -5.79 9.46
CA ASP A 18 2.19 -5.29 10.71
C ASP A 18 1.39 -4.14 11.33
N VAL A 19 0.55 -3.48 10.53
CA VAL A 19 -0.37 -2.41 10.95
C VAL A 19 -1.81 -2.90 10.89
N ASP A 20 -2.09 -4.10 11.41
CA ASP A 20 -3.42 -4.68 11.70
C ASP A 20 -4.57 -4.06 10.85
N LEU A 21 -4.44 -4.11 9.52
CA LEU A 21 -5.46 -3.61 8.60
C LEU A 21 -6.48 -4.75 8.42
N PRO A 22 -7.67 -4.71 9.05
CA PRO A 22 -8.61 -5.81 8.96
C PRO A 22 -8.99 -6.09 7.50
N PRO A 23 -8.81 -7.34 7.03
CA PRO A 23 -9.29 -7.76 5.72
C PRO A 23 -10.81 -7.55 5.62
N ASN A 24 -11.29 -7.09 4.46
CA ASN A 24 -12.68 -6.66 4.23
C ASN A 24 -13.17 -5.46 5.06
N GLY A 25 -12.27 -4.76 5.75
CA GLY A 25 -12.57 -3.50 6.42
C GLY A 25 -12.48 -2.32 5.46
N ASN A 26 -13.34 -1.32 5.68
CA ASN A 26 -13.15 0.00 5.09
C ASN A 26 -12.02 0.72 5.82
N GLN A 27 -10.97 1.09 5.08
CA GLN A 27 -9.84 1.87 5.59
C GLN A 27 -9.86 3.27 4.99
N SER A 28 -9.44 4.25 5.77
CA SER A 28 -9.17 5.56 5.19
C SER A 28 -7.87 5.51 4.37
N LEU A 29 -7.84 6.28 3.28
CA LEU A 29 -6.64 6.44 2.45
C LEU A 29 -5.39 6.75 3.30
N GLY A 30 -5.51 7.71 4.22
CA GLY A 30 -4.40 8.09 5.10
C GLY A 30 -3.97 6.99 6.08
N ARG A 31 -4.81 6.02 6.44
CA ARG A 31 -4.38 4.86 7.23
C ARG A 31 -3.50 3.93 6.41
N ILE A 32 -3.87 3.65 5.16
CA ILE A 32 -3.09 2.81 4.25
C ILE A 32 -1.74 3.49 3.96
N GLU A 33 -1.74 4.77 3.62
CA GLU A 33 -0.51 5.54 3.36
C GLU A 33 0.43 5.55 4.58
N ASN A 34 -0.10 5.76 5.79
CA ASN A 34 0.69 5.74 7.01
C ASN A 34 1.23 4.35 7.34
N ALA A 35 0.43 3.29 7.14
CA ALA A 35 0.84 1.92 7.42
C ALA A 35 2.05 1.53 6.56
N VAL A 36 1.94 1.73 5.25
CA VAL A 36 3.02 1.48 4.30
C VAL A 36 4.24 2.33 4.64
N LYS A 37 4.06 3.63 4.90
CA LYS A 37 5.17 4.53 5.27
C LYS A 37 5.88 4.09 6.55
N GLN A 38 5.17 3.58 7.55
CA GLN A 38 5.79 3.07 8.76
C GLN A 38 6.59 1.79 8.49
N GLY A 39 6.10 0.92 7.62
CA GLY A 39 6.80 -0.32 7.25
C GLY A 39 8.07 -0.10 6.41
N ILE A 40 8.03 0.83 5.45
CA ILE A 40 9.12 0.99 4.47
C ILE A 40 9.93 2.29 4.62
N GLY A 41 9.41 3.28 5.34
CA GLY A 41 10.05 4.59 5.54
C GLY A 41 9.76 5.67 4.49
N TYR A 42 8.98 5.37 3.45
CA TYR A 42 8.71 6.27 2.32
C TYR A 42 7.20 6.43 2.07
N THR A 43 6.79 7.60 1.60
CA THR A 43 5.38 7.89 1.36
C THR A 43 4.92 7.25 0.05
N PRO A 44 3.99 6.28 0.05
CA PRO A 44 3.48 5.70 -1.18
C PRO A 44 2.48 6.62 -1.87
N TYR A 45 2.19 6.32 -3.14
CA TYR A 45 0.94 6.71 -3.77
C TYR A 45 -0.01 5.51 -3.83
N VAL A 46 -1.24 5.71 -3.36
CA VAL A 46 -2.28 4.66 -3.35
C VAL A 46 -3.28 4.95 -4.46
N GLU A 47 -3.35 4.03 -5.43
CA GLU A 47 -4.35 4.06 -6.48
C GLU A 47 -5.54 3.17 -6.12
N CYS A 48 -6.74 3.71 -6.35
CA CYS A 48 -7.99 3.01 -6.16
C CYS A 48 -8.70 2.78 -7.48
N ASN A 49 -9.42 1.66 -7.60
CA ASN A 49 -10.41 1.46 -8.64
C ASN A 49 -11.79 1.18 -8.01
N ALA A 50 -12.81 0.95 -8.85
CA ALA A 50 -14.15 0.56 -8.39
C ALA A 50 -14.34 -0.95 -8.54
N ASP A 51 -14.89 -1.60 -7.50
CA ASP A 51 -15.38 -2.99 -7.57
C ASP A 51 -16.65 -3.11 -8.42
N GLU A 52 -17.14 -4.34 -8.64
CA GLU A 52 -18.36 -4.59 -9.43
C GLU A 52 -19.62 -3.88 -8.87
N LEU A 53 -19.59 -3.52 -7.58
CA LEU A 53 -20.66 -2.81 -6.88
C LEU A 53 -20.41 -1.28 -6.83
N GLY A 54 -19.34 -0.79 -7.47
CA GLY A 54 -18.99 0.62 -7.52
C GLY A 54 -18.30 1.16 -6.26
N ASN A 55 -17.88 0.29 -5.33
CA ASN A 55 -17.13 0.74 -4.16
C ASN A 55 -15.67 0.96 -4.52
N ASN A 56 -15.07 2.01 -3.97
CA ASN A 56 -13.63 2.21 -4.08
C ASN A 56 -12.90 1.10 -3.32
N GLN A 57 -11.96 0.45 -3.99
CA GLN A 57 -11.07 -0.56 -3.40
C GLN A 57 -9.62 -0.25 -3.73
N LEU A 58 -8.72 -0.75 -2.89
CA LEU A 58 -7.29 -0.67 -3.14
C LEU A 58 -6.97 -1.43 -4.42
N TYR A 59 -6.28 -0.76 -5.35
CA TYR A 59 -5.88 -1.37 -6.61
C TYR A 59 -4.36 -1.53 -6.70
N GLN A 60 -3.62 -0.43 -6.51
CA GLN A 60 -2.15 -0.44 -6.60
C GLN A 60 -1.53 0.48 -5.56
N ILE A 61 -0.30 0.14 -5.15
CA ILE A 61 0.56 0.97 -4.31
C ILE A 61 1.82 1.23 -5.12
N TYR A 62 2.14 2.50 -5.33
CA TYR A 62 3.33 2.92 -6.05
C TYR A 62 4.36 3.48 -5.07
N LEU A 63 5.60 3.08 -5.30
CA LEU A 63 6.79 3.56 -4.61
C LEU A 63 7.76 4.12 -5.65
N CYS A 64 8.53 5.14 -5.24
CA CYS A 64 9.57 5.68 -6.10
C CYS A 64 10.92 5.06 -5.75
N VAL A 65 11.62 4.65 -6.80
CA VAL A 65 13.02 4.22 -6.75
C VAL A 65 13.89 5.27 -7.40
N ASP A 66 15.14 5.37 -6.99
CA ASP A 66 16.12 6.15 -7.72
C ASP A 66 16.37 5.55 -9.13
N THR A 67 17.05 6.30 -10.00
CA THR A 67 17.33 5.87 -11.37
C THR A 67 18.29 4.68 -11.46
N SER A 68 18.96 4.33 -10.36
CA SER A 68 19.81 3.15 -10.27
C SER A 68 19.03 1.90 -9.86
N ALA A 69 17.76 2.05 -9.46
CA ALA A 69 16.87 1.00 -8.97
C ALA A 69 17.37 0.27 -7.70
N PHE A 70 18.32 0.87 -6.97
CA PHE A 70 18.88 0.26 -5.75
C PHE A 70 18.26 0.79 -4.46
N SER A 71 17.70 2.00 -4.49
CA SER A 71 17.17 2.64 -3.28
C SER A 71 15.77 3.19 -3.51
N LEU A 72 14.92 3.03 -2.50
CA LEU A 72 13.68 3.79 -2.40
C LEU A 72 14.00 5.26 -2.11
N ILE A 73 13.17 6.14 -2.66
CA ILE A 73 13.22 7.60 -2.46
C ILE A 73 11.81 8.14 -2.22
N GLU A 74 11.71 9.32 -1.61
CA GLU A 74 10.43 10.04 -1.61
C GLU A 74 10.08 10.44 -3.05
N CYS A 75 8.83 10.21 -3.43
CA CYS A 75 8.38 10.50 -4.78
C CYS A 75 8.45 12.00 -5.07
N PRO A 76 9.20 12.44 -6.11
CA PRO A 76 9.27 13.85 -6.47
C PRO A 76 7.94 14.37 -7.04
N VAL A 77 7.11 13.46 -7.58
CA VAL A 77 5.78 13.74 -8.09
C VAL A 77 4.90 12.50 -7.90
N PHE A 78 3.64 12.71 -7.53
CA PHE A 78 2.65 11.64 -7.50
C PHE A 78 1.78 11.66 -8.77
N PRO A 79 1.32 10.48 -9.24
CA PRO A 79 0.34 10.40 -10.31
C PRO A 79 -0.92 11.22 -9.99
N SER A 80 -1.58 11.71 -11.04
CA SER A 80 -2.87 12.38 -10.90
C SER A 80 -3.98 11.34 -10.78
N GLY A 81 -4.69 11.35 -9.66
CA GLY A 81 -5.86 10.50 -9.43
C GLY A 81 -6.48 10.82 -8.08
N LYS A 82 -7.74 10.44 -7.88
CA LYS A 82 -8.41 10.60 -6.58
C LYS A 82 -8.56 9.23 -5.94
N GLY A 83 -7.87 9.01 -4.82
CA GLY A 83 -8.27 7.95 -3.89
C GLY A 83 -9.57 8.35 -3.21
N GLY A 84 -10.49 7.40 -3.06
CA GLY A 84 -11.67 7.60 -2.22
C GLY A 84 -11.26 7.85 -0.76
N SER A 85 -12.08 8.58 -0.01
CA SER A 85 -11.85 8.77 1.44
C SER A 85 -11.94 7.46 2.23
N GLU A 86 -12.63 6.47 1.68
CA GLU A 86 -12.89 5.17 2.25
C GLU A 86 -12.65 4.11 1.17
N ILE A 87 -11.78 3.15 1.49
CA ILE A 87 -11.20 2.21 0.54
C ILE A 87 -11.33 0.81 1.14
N LYS A 88 -11.90 -0.11 0.37
CA LYS A 88 -11.90 -1.53 0.72
C LYS A 88 -10.53 -2.14 0.47
N PHE A 89 -10.04 -2.94 1.41
CA PHE A 89 -8.92 -3.84 1.18
C PHE A 89 -9.49 -5.22 0.77
N PRO A 90 -9.50 -5.56 -0.54
CA PRO A 90 -10.10 -6.80 -0.99
C PRO A 90 -9.29 -8.01 -0.51
N ASN A 91 -9.99 -9.10 -0.24
CA ASN A 91 -9.34 -10.41 -0.07
C ASN A 91 -9.00 -10.98 -1.45
N PHE A 92 -7.83 -11.61 -1.55
CA PHE A 92 -7.35 -12.31 -2.75
C PHE A 92 -7.31 -13.83 -2.49
#